data_AF-A0A1F8B9B1-F1
#
_entry.id   AF-A0A1F8B9B1-F1
#
_cell.length_a   1.000
_cell.length_b   1.000
_cell.length_c   1.000
_cell.angle_alpha   90.00
_cell.angle_beta   90.00
_cell.angle_gamma   90.00
#
_symmetry.space_group_name_H-M   'P 1'
#
loop_
_entity.id
_entity.type
_entity.pdbx_description
1 polymer ?
#
loop_
_entity_poly.entity_id
_entity_poly.type
_entity_poly.pdbx_seq_one_letter_code
_entity_poly.pdbx_strand_id
1 'polypeptide(L)'
;MSYLDFVHNLITKNLFFHEVMHGLLAIPFALLYWKKTGKVALAFVVVIVTYVLDLDHLIDYFLFYGFHFNLFEFVDMRYFEISQRAIVPLHAWEWIFLLRLVSLKRGWKSFATALILGMIPHLVLDTFVQSDLWFYSIIHRAFIDEHGFLR
;
A
#
# COMPACT_ATOMS: atom_id res chain seq x y z
N MET A 1 -24.44 4.43 16.31
CA MET A 1 -23.24 4.60 15.47
C MET A 1 -23.52 5.77 14.53
N SER A 2 -22.68 6.80 14.51
CA SER A 2 -22.88 7.93 13.58
C SER A 2 -22.59 7.50 12.14
N TYR A 3 -23.09 8.25 11.15
CA TYR A 3 -22.76 8.00 9.74
C TYR A 3 -21.24 8.06 9.48
N LEU A 4 -20.54 8.97 10.17
CA LEU A 4 -19.09 9.09 10.09
C LEU A 4 -18.39 7.86 10.68
N ASP A 5 -18.87 7.34 11.81
CA ASP A 5 -18.32 6.10 12.40
C ASP A 5 -18.58 4.89 11.49
N PHE A 6 -19.73 4.84 10.81
CA PHE A 6 -20.04 3.79 9.86
C PHE A 6 -19.06 3.81 8.67
N VAL A 7 -18.85 4.98 8.06
CA VAL A 7 -17.93 5.15 6.92
C VAL A 7 -16.49 4.84 7.35
N HIS A 8 -16.06 5.31 8.53
CA HIS A 8 -14.73 5.02 9.06
C HIS A 8 -14.53 3.51 9.31
N ASN A 9 -15.50 2.83 9.95
CA ASN A 9 -15.42 1.38 10.16
C ASN A 9 -15.47 0.60 8.83
N LEU A 10 -16.25 1.05 7.84
CA LEU A 10 -16.32 0.40 6.53
C LEU A 10 -14.98 0.50 5.79
N ILE A 11 -14.29 1.63 5.89
CA ILE A 11 -12.98 1.85 5.29
C ILE A 11 -11.89 1.06 6.04
N THR A 12 -11.91 1.05 7.38
CA THR A 12 -10.83 0.49 8.21
C THR A 12 -10.95 -1.02 8.46
N LYS A 13 -12.15 -1.60 8.42
CA LYS A 13 -12.39 -2.99 8.87
C LYS A 13 -12.84 -3.94 7.76
N ASN A 14 -12.80 -3.51 6.51
CA ASN A 14 -13.19 -4.34 5.38
C ASN A 14 -12.12 -4.25 4.29
N LEU A 15 -11.22 -5.24 4.29
CA LEU A 15 -10.11 -5.30 3.33
C LEU A 15 -10.63 -5.19 1.90
N PHE A 16 -11.68 -5.92 1.55
CA PHE A 16 -12.25 -5.87 0.20
C PHE A 16 -12.67 -4.45 -0.21
N PHE A 17 -13.32 -3.71 0.69
CA PHE A 17 -13.71 -2.32 0.40
C PHE A 17 -12.47 -1.42 0.23
N HIS A 18 -11.46 -1.61 1.09
CA HIS A 18 -10.20 -0.88 1.03
C HIS A 18 -9.47 -1.10 -0.30
N GLU A 19 -9.35 -2.35 -0.75
CA GLU A 19 -8.79 -2.76 -2.05
C GLU A 19 -9.54 -2.14 -3.24
N VAL A 20 -10.87 -2.09 -3.17
CA VAL A 20 -11.67 -1.43 -4.21
C VAL A 20 -11.35 0.06 -4.28
N MET A 21 -11.19 0.74 -3.14
CA MET A 21 -10.83 2.15 -3.10
C MET A 21 -9.42 2.40 -3.67
N HIS A 22 -8.44 1.55 -3.35
CA HIS A 22 -7.11 1.59 -3.94
C HIS A 22 -7.16 1.55 -5.47
N GLY A 23 -7.87 0.58 -6.03
CA GLY A 23 -8.07 0.45 -7.48
C GLY A 23 -8.68 1.69 -8.11
N LEU A 24 -9.76 2.21 -7.52
CA LEU A 24 -10.44 3.41 -8.03
C LEU A 24 -9.53 4.64 -8.01
N LEU A 25 -8.75 4.82 -6.95
CA LEU A 25 -7.80 5.94 -6.83
C LEU A 25 -6.60 5.78 -7.75
N ALA A 26 -6.23 4.57 -8.17
CA ALA A 26 -5.18 4.34 -9.15
C ALA A 26 -5.57 4.71 -10.59
N ILE A 27 -6.87 4.70 -10.94
CA ILE A 27 -7.36 4.96 -12.31
C ILE A 27 -6.89 6.32 -12.85
N PRO A 28 -7.06 7.46 -12.14
CA PRO A 28 -6.56 8.76 -12.62
C PRO A 28 -5.05 8.77 -12.90
N PHE A 29 -4.26 8.05 -12.10
CA PHE A 29 -2.81 7.96 -12.26
C PHE A 29 -2.42 7.12 -13.48
N ALA A 30 -3.12 6.00 -13.71
CA ALA A 30 -2.95 5.18 -14.89
C ALA A 30 -3.32 5.95 -16.18
N LEU A 31 -4.44 6.68 -16.16
CA LEU A 31 -4.86 7.54 -17.27
C LEU A 31 -3.88 8.68 -17.53
N LEU A 32 -3.36 9.32 -16.47
CA LEU A 32 -2.32 10.33 -16.58
C LEU A 32 -1.05 9.77 -17.23
N TYR A 33 -0.58 8.61 -16.77
CA TYR A 33 0.59 7.94 -17.32
C TYR A 33 0.40 7.60 -18.80
N TRP A 34 -0.74 7.01 -19.15
CA TRP A 34 -1.08 6.69 -20.53
C TRP A 34 -1.10 7.95 -21.40
N LYS A 35 -1.77 9.03 -20.97
CA LYS A 35 -1.82 10.30 -21.70
C LYS A 35 -0.43 10.90 -21.93
N LYS A 36 0.50 10.73 -21.00
CA LYS A 36 1.88 11.26 -21.11
C LYS A 36 2.81 10.41 -21.96
N THR A 37 2.55 9.11 -22.11
CA THR A 37 3.51 8.17 -22.71
C THR A 37 3.00 7.41 -23.93
N GLY A 38 1.67 7.31 -24.10
CA GLY A 38 1.01 6.42 -25.06
C GLY A 38 1.14 4.93 -24.71
N LYS A 39 1.79 4.55 -23.61
CA LYS A 39 2.12 3.16 -23.29
C LYS A 39 1.05 2.50 -22.42
N VAL A 40 0.08 1.83 -23.06
CA VAL A 40 -1.02 1.12 -22.38
C VAL A 40 -0.50 0.06 -21.40
N ALA A 41 0.49 -0.74 -21.79
CA ALA A 41 1.04 -1.79 -20.92
C ALA A 41 1.58 -1.24 -19.58
N LEU A 42 2.24 -0.08 -19.61
CA LEU A 42 2.77 0.54 -18.38
C LEU A 42 1.69 1.29 -17.59
N ALA A 43 0.59 1.70 -18.22
CA ALA A 43 -0.58 2.18 -17.49
C ALA A 43 -1.26 1.05 -16.72
N PHE A 44 -1.29 -0.18 -17.24
CA PHE A 44 -1.72 -1.35 -16.47
C PHE A 44 -0.80 -1.64 -15.29
N VAL A 45 0.52 -1.46 -15.45
CA VAL A 45 1.47 -1.59 -14.33
C VAL A 45 1.14 -0.63 -13.19
N VAL A 46 0.67 0.59 -13.48
CA VAL A 46 0.23 1.54 -12.44
C VAL A 46 -0.90 0.94 -11.58
N VAL A 47 -1.88 0.28 -12.20
CA VAL A 47 -3.00 -0.34 -11.47
C VAL A 47 -2.54 -1.60 -10.73
N ILE A 48 -1.74 -2.44 -11.39
CA ILE A 48 -1.27 -3.70 -10.80
C ILE A 48 -0.41 -3.43 -9.57
N VAL A 49 0.50 -2.46 -9.63
CA VAL A 49 1.42 -2.21 -8.52
C VAL A 49 0.67 -1.75 -7.28
N THR A 50 -0.45 -1.02 -7.43
CA THR A 50 -1.31 -0.61 -6.30
C THR A 50 -1.72 -1.84 -5.47
N TYR A 51 -2.23 -2.90 -6.09
CA TYR A 51 -2.62 -4.13 -5.39
C TYR A 51 -1.45 -5.00 -4.93
N VAL A 52 -0.28 -4.89 -5.58
CA VAL A 52 0.89 -5.70 -5.23
C VAL A 52 1.51 -5.24 -3.92
N LEU A 53 1.29 -3.99 -3.50
CA LEU A 53 1.81 -3.48 -2.24
C LEU A 53 1.29 -4.26 -1.03
N ASP A 54 -0.01 -4.57 -0.99
CA ASP A 54 -0.64 -5.31 0.11
C ASP A 54 -0.21 -6.77 0.23
N LEU A 55 0.51 -7.29 -0.76
CA LEU A 55 1.06 -8.65 -0.68
C LEU A 55 2.12 -8.79 0.42
N ASP A 56 2.69 -7.70 0.92
CA ASP A 56 3.61 -7.79 2.05
C ASP A 56 2.91 -8.17 3.37
N HIS A 57 1.59 -7.95 3.49
CA HIS A 57 0.77 -8.45 4.59
C HIS A 57 0.68 -9.98 4.63
N LEU A 58 1.02 -10.68 3.54
CA LEU A 58 1.16 -12.14 3.59
C LEU A 58 2.25 -12.56 4.59
N ILE A 59 3.24 -11.71 4.85
CA ILE A 59 4.27 -11.97 5.87
C ILE A 59 3.62 -12.05 7.25
N ASP A 60 2.82 -11.06 7.63
CA ASP A 60 2.09 -11.04 8.91
C ASP A 60 1.13 -12.24 9.02
N TYR A 61 0.41 -12.53 7.94
CA TYR A 61 -0.49 -13.68 7.86
C TYR A 61 0.23 -15.00 8.12
N PHE A 62 1.33 -15.27 7.41
CA PHE A 62 2.08 -16.53 7.56
C PHE A 62 2.84 -16.62 8.89
N LEU A 63 3.25 -15.49 9.48
CA LEU A 63 3.82 -15.48 10.83
C LEU A 63 2.78 -15.82 11.90
N PHE A 64 1.52 -15.43 11.69
CA PHE A 64 0.43 -15.69 12.64
C PHE A 64 -0.18 -17.09 12.48
N TYR A 65 -0.56 -17.48 11.26
CA TYR A 65 -1.26 -18.75 10.96
C TYR A 65 -0.34 -19.90 10.53
N GLY A 66 0.94 -19.63 10.25
CA GLY A 66 1.87 -20.60 9.64
C GLY A 66 1.69 -20.71 8.12
N PHE A 67 2.45 -21.59 7.46
CA PHE A 67 2.47 -21.74 6.00
C PHE A 67 1.27 -22.49 5.39
N HIS A 68 0.05 -22.20 5.84
CA HIS A 68 -1.17 -22.58 5.14
C HIS A 68 -1.90 -21.30 4.72
N PHE A 69 -2.33 -21.22 3.47
CA PHE A 69 -3.07 -20.04 3.00
C PHE A 69 -4.57 -20.30 2.99
N ASN A 70 -5.32 -19.40 3.61
CA ASN A 70 -6.77 -19.31 3.54
C ASN A 70 -7.18 -17.87 3.25
N LEU A 71 -7.85 -17.69 2.10
CA LEU A 71 -8.28 -16.37 1.64
C LEU A 71 -9.23 -15.69 2.63
N PHE A 72 -10.14 -16.43 3.26
CA PHE A 72 -11.10 -15.85 4.20
C PHE A 72 -10.41 -15.32 5.46
N GLU A 73 -9.40 -16.03 5.97
CA GLU A 73 -8.61 -15.58 7.11
C GLU A 73 -7.73 -14.37 6.75
N PHE A 74 -7.19 -14.35 5.54
CA PHE A 74 -6.40 -13.21 5.05
C PHE A 74 -7.25 -11.94 4.93
N VAL A 75 -8.44 -12.05 4.34
CA VAL A 75 -9.35 -10.91 4.10
C VAL A 75 -10.03 -10.41 5.38
N ASP A 76 -10.19 -11.26 6.38
CA ASP A 76 -10.83 -10.92 7.65
C ASP A 76 -9.88 -10.20 8.64
N MET A 77 -8.59 -10.09 8.32
CA MET A 77 -7.59 -9.25 9.04
C MET A 77 -7.44 -9.51 10.55
N ARG A 78 -8.04 -10.57 11.13
CA ARG A 78 -7.94 -10.90 12.56
C ARG A 78 -6.51 -11.01 13.08
N TYR A 79 -5.57 -11.43 12.23
CA TYR A 79 -4.16 -11.51 12.59
C TYR A 79 -3.54 -10.13 12.89
N PHE A 80 -4.01 -9.04 12.26
CA PHE A 80 -3.60 -7.68 12.62
C PHE A 80 -4.17 -7.27 13.98
N GLU A 81 -5.46 -7.53 14.21
CA GLU A 81 -6.13 -7.16 15.46
C GLU A 81 -5.51 -7.85 16.68
N ILE A 82 -5.04 -9.10 16.53
CA ILE A 82 -4.47 -9.87 17.64
C ILE A 82 -2.97 -9.58 17.79
N SER A 83 -2.21 -9.59 16.70
CA SER A 83 -0.75 -9.42 16.77
C SER A 83 -0.32 -7.98 17.06
N GLN A 84 -1.17 -6.99 16.76
CA GLN A 84 -0.86 -5.56 16.88
C GLN A 84 0.44 -5.18 16.15
N ARG A 85 0.77 -5.90 15.07
CA ARG A 85 2.00 -5.73 14.28
C ARG A 85 1.66 -5.73 12.80
N ALA A 86 2.38 -4.92 12.04
CA ALA A 86 2.32 -4.92 10.58
C ALA A 86 3.74 -4.86 9.99
N ILE A 87 4.09 -5.85 9.18
CA ILE A 87 5.36 -5.98 8.48
C ILE A 87 5.15 -5.61 7.01
N VAL A 88 5.21 -4.30 6.77
CA VAL A 88 4.86 -3.69 5.49
C VAL A 88 6.03 -3.00 4.77
N PRO A 89 7.08 -3.73 4.36
CA PRO A 89 8.23 -3.11 3.69
C PRO A 89 7.89 -2.51 2.32
N LEU A 90 6.89 -3.00 1.58
CA LEU A 90 6.54 -2.44 0.26
C LEU A 90 5.86 -1.07 0.40
N HIS A 91 5.20 -0.84 1.52
CA HIS A 91 4.54 0.42 1.85
C HIS A 91 5.52 1.55 2.21
N ALA A 92 6.83 1.33 2.15
CA ALA A 92 7.79 2.35 2.53
C ALA A 92 7.77 3.55 1.56
N TRP A 93 7.45 4.75 2.04
CA TRP A 93 7.46 5.94 1.19
C TRP A 93 8.87 6.28 0.68
N GLU A 94 9.93 5.80 1.34
CA GLU A 94 11.31 5.94 0.89
C GLU A 94 11.55 5.35 -0.51
N TRP A 95 10.78 4.31 -0.88
CA TRP A 95 10.85 3.73 -2.23
C TRP A 95 10.51 4.73 -3.32
N ILE A 96 9.60 5.69 -3.07
CA ILE A 96 9.25 6.73 -4.05
C ILE A 96 10.48 7.55 -4.42
N PHE A 97 11.30 7.92 -3.44
CA PHE A 97 12.51 8.70 -3.68
C PHE A 97 13.57 7.90 -4.44
N LEU A 98 13.79 6.64 -4.04
CA LEU A 98 14.75 5.76 -4.72
C LEU A 98 14.33 5.46 -6.17
N LEU A 99 13.05 5.14 -6.39
CA LEU A 99 12.49 4.94 -7.72
C LEU A 99 12.55 6.23 -8.54
N ARG A 100 12.39 7.41 -7.92
CA ARG A 100 12.52 8.69 -8.62
C ARG A 100 13.94 8.85 -9.16
N LEU A 101 14.97 8.55 -8.37
CA LEU A 101 16.37 8.57 -8.83
C LEU A 101 16.59 7.64 -10.03
N VAL A 102 16.04 6.42 -9.98
CA VAL A 102 16.10 5.45 -11.10
C VAL A 102 15.38 5.98 -12.34
N SER A 103 14.28 6.72 -12.17
CA SER A 103 13.48 7.23 -13.28
C SER A 103 14.12 8.40 -14.04
N LEU A 104 15.08 9.12 -13.46
CA LEU A 104 15.61 10.39 -14.01
C LEU A 104 16.03 10.31 -15.48
N LYS A 105 16.68 9.21 -15.89
CA LYS A 105 17.19 9.05 -17.27
C LYS A 105 16.08 8.88 -18.31
N ARG A 106 14.97 8.22 -17.95
CA ARG A 106 13.87 7.88 -18.87
C ARG A 106 12.60 8.70 -18.63
N GLY A 107 12.55 9.46 -17.53
CA GLY A 107 11.41 10.24 -17.09
C GLY A 107 10.13 9.41 -17.11
N TRP A 108 9.06 9.99 -17.65
CA TRP A 108 7.75 9.35 -17.80
C TRP A 108 7.78 7.99 -18.50
N LYS A 109 8.72 7.75 -19.43
CA LYS A 109 8.80 6.47 -20.16
C LYS A 109 9.43 5.34 -19.33
N SER A 110 9.90 5.62 -18.12
CA SER A 110 10.51 4.65 -17.20
C SER A 110 9.47 3.72 -16.58
N PHE A 111 9.87 2.47 -16.35
CA PHE A 111 9.10 1.52 -15.53
C PHE A 111 9.00 2.03 -14.09
N ALA A 112 10.07 2.61 -13.54
CA ALA A 112 10.07 3.18 -12.19
C ALA A 112 9.04 4.29 -12.00
N THR A 113 8.72 5.07 -13.06
CA THR A 113 7.65 6.07 -12.97
C THR A 113 6.27 5.43 -12.91
N ALA A 114 6.04 4.31 -13.60
CA ALA A 114 4.79 3.57 -13.47
C ALA A 114 4.62 3.01 -12.05
N LEU A 115 5.70 2.47 -11.46
CA LEU A 115 5.70 2.01 -10.06
C LEU A 115 5.32 3.15 -9.10
N ILE A 116 6.03 4.29 -9.17
CA ILE A 116 5.75 5.46 -8.31
C ILE A 116 4.28 5.89 -8.40
N LEU A 117 3.73 5.96 -9.62
CA LEU A 117 2.36 6.43 -9.81
C LEU A 117 1.30 5.47 -9.31
N GLY A 118 1.60 4.18 -9.14
CA GLY A 118 0.67 3.26 -8.49
C GLY A 118 0.87 3.21 -6.96
N MET A 119 2.10 3.47 -6.48
CA MET A 119 2.38 3.58 -5.04
C MET A 119 1.75 4.81 -4.40
N ILE A 120 1.78 5.96 -5.08
CA ILE A 120 1.25 7.22 -4.53
C ILE A 120 -0.24 7.10 -4.10
N PRO A 121 -1.19 6.72 -4.97
CA PRO A 121 -2.60 6.65 -4.56
C PRO A 121 -2.84 5.63 -3.44
N HIS A 122 -2.03 4.55 -3.40
CA HIS A 122 -2.05 3.56 -2.34
C HIS A 122 -1.70 4.17 -0.98
N LEU A 123 -0.47 4.68 -0.87
CA LEU A 123 0.05 5.26 0.38
C LEU A 123 -0.72 6.49 0.83
N VAL A 124 -1.27 7.26 -0.10
CA VAL A 124 -2.13 8.40 0.23
C VAL A 124 -3.40 7.90 0.93
N LEU A 125 -4.10 6.91 0.38
CA LEU A 125 -5.29 6.34 1.03
C LEU A 125 -4.93 5.77 2.39
N ASP A 126 -3.89 4.95 2.46
CA ASP A 126 -3.41 4.34 3.70
C ASP A 126 -3.10 5.36 4.78
N THR A 127 -2.39 6.43 4.43
CA THR A 127 -2.03 7.50 5.38
C THR A 127 -3.27 8.25 5.86
N PHE A 128 -4.26 8.46 5.00
CA PHE A 128 -5.54 9.04 5.40
C PHE A 128 -6.32 8.14 6.38
N VAL A 129 -6.22 6.81 6.23
CA VAL A 129 -6.91 5.83 7.08
C VAL A 129 -6.17 5.61 8.40
N GLN A 130 -4.87 5.35 8.34
CA GLN A 130 -4.01 5.08 9.50
C GLN A 130 -3.65 6.36 10.28
N SER A 131 -3.74 7.54 9.66
CA SER A 131 -3.41 8.84 10.24
C SER A 131 -1.95 9.01 10.73
N ASP A 132 -1.03 8.15 10.28
CA ASP A 132 0.41 8.26 10.59
C ASP A 132 1.27 7.95 9.36
N LEU A 133 2.00 8.95 8.87
CA LEU A 133 2.94 8.81 7.76
C LEU A 133 4.21 8.07 8.17
N TRP A 134 4.63 8.19 9.43
CA TRP A 134 5.87 7.59 9.94
C TRP A 134 5.71 6.09 10.16
N PHE A 135 4.49 5.61 10.35
CA PHE A 135 4.16 4.20 10.29
C PHE A 135 4.68 3.57 8.98
N TYR A 136 4.58 4.27 7.86
CA TYR A 136 5.05 3.79 6.55
C TYR A 136 6.50 4.18 6.24
N SER A 137 7.32 4.58 7.22
CA SER A 137 8.76 4.78 7.01
C SER A 137 9.52 3.52 7.40
N ILE A 138 10.25 2.91 6.46
CA ILE A 138 11.09 1.75 6.77
C ILE A 138 12.23 2.12 7.72
N ILE A 139 12.75 3.35 7.59
CA ILE A 139 13.79 3.86 8.48
C ILE A 139 13.21 4.00 9.88
N HIS A 140 12.08 4.67 10.04
CA HIS A 140 11.42 4.83 11.33
C HIS A 140 11.18 3.47 11.99
N ARG A 141 10.55 2.53 11.28
CA ARG A 141 10.27 1.17 11.77
C ARG A 141 11.51 0.36 12.14
N ALA A 142 12.67 0.66 11.55
CA ALA A 142 13.93 0.00 11.91
C ALA A 142 14.49 0.50 13.26
N PHE A 143 14.15 1.74 13.66
CA PHE A 143 14.63 2.35 14.89
C PHE A 143 13.63 2.30 16.03
N ILE A 144 12.34 2.03 15.78
CA ILE A 144 11.33 1.89 16.83
C ILE A 144 10.95 0.43 17.10
N ASP A 145 10.70 0.10 18.37
CA ASP A 145 10.12 -1.17 18.79
C ASP A 145 8.59 -1.18 18.59
N GLU A 146 7.98 -2.33 18.85
CA GLU A 146 6.52 -2.53 18.75
C GLU A 146 5.69 -1.69 19.74
N HIS A 147 6.34 -0.99 20.66
CA HIS A 147 5.73 -0.09 21.64
C HIS A 147 5.98 1.38 21.32
N GLY A 148 6.68 1.69 20.22
CA GLY A 148 7.01 3.06 19.80
C GLY A 148 8.20 3.67 20.54
N PHE A 149 9.01 2.87 21.23
CA PHE A 149 10.28 3.31 21.83
C PHE A 149 11.44 3.04 20.90
N LEU A 150 12.55 3.76 21.05
CA LEU A 150 13.76 3.47 20.30
C LEU A 150 14.31 2.08 20.71
N ARG A 151 14.65 1.27 19.71
CA ARG A 151 15.31 -0.03 19.89
C ARG A 151 16.74 0.12 20.41
#